data_AF-A0A1X7UK51-F1
#
_entry.id   AF-A0A1X7UK51-F1
#
_cell.length_a   1.000
_cell.length_b   1.000
_cell.length_c   1.000
_cell.angle_alpha   90.00
_cell.angle_beta   90.00
_cell.angle_gamma   90.00
#
_symmetry.space_group_name_H-M   'P 1'
#
loop_
_entity.id
_entity.type
_entity.pdbx_description
1 polymer ?
#
loop_
_entity_poly.entity_id
_entity_poly.type
_entity_poly.pdbx_seq_one_letter_code
_entity_poly.pdbx_strand_id
1 'polypeptide(L)'
;MGFGKKGNQCHGGKKSKMRITVAFFVSAAGKELKPIVTMKSENARYFLKSQNTDLPVTYFSQQKAWMTADIMDAILSKLNRQFSCNGFFC
;
A
#
# COMPACT_ATOMS: atom_id res chain seq x y z
N MET A 1 -26.02 -3.12 -21.43
CA MET A 1 -25.98 -4.47 -20.83
C MET A 1 -25.32 -4.35 -19.46
N GLY A 2 -26.09 -4.47 -18.37
CA GLY A 2 -25.60 -4.29 -17.01
C GLY A 2 -25.44 -5.63 -16.29
N PHE A 3 -24.21 -6.00 -15.94
CA PHE A 3 -23.94 -7.14 -15.05
C PHE A 3 -24.05 -6.68 -13.59
N GLY A 4 -25.26 -6.65 -13.07
CA GLY A 4 -25.53 -6.43 -11.65
C GLY A 4 -26.73 -7.25 -11.21
N LYS A 5 -26.50 -8.45 -10.67
CA LYS A 5 -27.55 -9.16 -9.93
C LYS A 5 -27.91 -8.32 -8.70
N LYS A 6 -29.16 -7.87 -8.60
CA LYS A 6 -29.74 -7.24 -7.40
C LYS A 6 -29.49 -8.20 -6.22
N GLY A 7 -28.54 -7.85 -5.36
CA GLY A 7 -28.16 -8.67 -4.22
C GLY A 7 -29.27 -8.67 -3.17
N ASN A 8 -29.79 -9.86 -2.84
CA ASN A 8 -30.51 -10.08 -1.60
C ASN A 8 -29.68 -9.55 -0.43
N GLN A 9 -30.32 -8.86 0.52
CA GLN A 9 -29.68 -8.52 1.79
C GLN A 9 -29.29 -9.81 2.50
N CYS A 10 -28.01 -10.15 2.46
CA CYS A 10 -27.46 -11.30 3.16
C CYS A 10 -27.49 -11.04 4.68
N HIS A 11 -28.52 -11.55 5.36
CA HIS A 11 -28.59 -11.57 6.82
C HIS A 11 -27.93 -12.87 7.32
N GLY A 12 -26.88 -12.76 8.13
CA GLY A 12 -26.20 -13.92 8.76
C GLY A 12 -24.93 -14.46 8.08
N GLY A 13 -24.48 -13.88 6.97
CA GLY A 13 -23.24 -14.30 6.28
C GLY A 13 -21.95 -13.72 6.90
N LYS A 14 -20.84 -14.49 6.85
CA LYS A 14 -19.51 -13.99 7.23
C LYS A 14 -19.13 -12.82 6.32
N LYS A 15 -19.00 -11.62 6.88
CA LYS A 15 -18.61 -10.43 6.13
C LYS A 15 -17.27 -10.66 5.45
N SER A 16 -17.16 -10.27 4.18
CA SER A 16 -15.89 -10.27 3.45
C SER A 16 -14.88 -9.43 4.22
N LYS A 17 -13.83 -10.07 4.75
CA LYS A 17 -12.81 -9.40 5.56
C LYS A 17 -11.82 -8.71 4.63
N MET A 18 -12.04 -7.43 4.39
CA MET A 18 -11.07 -6.59 3.69
C MET A 18 -9.87 -6.38 4.62
N ARG A 19 -8.67 -6.69 4.13
CA ARG A 19 -7.42 -6.52 4.86
C ARG A 19 -6.66 -5.33 4.29
N ILE A 20 -6.16 -4.47 5.18
CA ILE A 20 -5.24 -3.39 4.87
C ILE A 20 -3.95 -3.75 5.58
N THR A 21 -2.83 -3.70 4.86
CA THR A 21 -1.50 -3.93 5.42
C THR A 21 -0.74 -2.62 5.40
N VAL A 22 -0.17 -2.24 6.53
CA VAL A 22 0.68 -1.05 6.66
C VAL A 22 2.06 -1.51 7.09
N ALA A 23 3.09 -1.14 6.34
CA ALA A 23 4.48 -1.42 6.64
C ALA A 23 5.19 -0.10 6.97
N PHE A 24 5.89 -0.10 8.11
CA PHE A 24 6.72 1.01 8.57
C PHE A 24 8.18 0.61 8.43
N PHE A 25 9.02 1.54 7.98
CA PHE A 25 10.46 1.33 7.88
C PHE A 25 11.15 2.43 8.67
N VAL A 26 12.02 2.02 9.60
CA VAL A 26 12.73 2.91 10.50
C VAL A 26 14.21 2.54 10.47
N SER A 27 15.08 3.55 10.35
CA SER A 27 16.52 3.35 10.46
C SER A 27 16.96 3.33 11.93
N ALA A 28 18.10 2.71 12.24
CA ALA A 28 18.66 2.71 13.59
C ALA A 28 18.93 4.13 14.15
N ALA A 29 19.13 5.12 13.27
CA ALA A 29 19.27 6.53 13.64
C ALA A 29 17.93 7.22 13.95
N GLY A 30 16.82 6.48 13.97
CA GLY A 30 15.48 7.02 14.24
C GLY A 30 14.81 7.72 13.06
N LYS A 31 15.41 7.72 11.86
CA LYS A 31 14.74 8.25 10.67
C LYS A 31 13.63 7.30 10.23
N GLU A 32 12.40 7.80 10.20
CA GLU A 32 11.23 7.10 9.68
C GLU A 32 11.06 7.38 8.18
N LEU A 33 10.70 6.35 7.43
CA LEU A 33 10.38 6.43 6.01
C LEU A 33 8.87 6.47 5.82
N LYS A 34 8.42 7.05 4.70
CA LYS A 34 6.99 7.11 4.37
C LYS A 34 6.39 5.71 4.46
N PRO A 35 5.35 5.51 5.30
CA PRO A 35 4.74 4.22 5.46
C PRO A 35 4.16 3.72 4.15
N ILE A 36 4.12 2.41 4.02
CA ILE A 36 3.65 1.74 2.82
C ILE A 36 2.34 1.06 3.12
N VAL A 37 1.31 1.38 2.35
CA VAL A 37 -0.02 0.78 2.50
C VAL A 37 -0.31 -0.09 1.30
N THR A 38 -0.58 -1.37 1.57
CA THR A 38 -1.02 -2.33 0.55
C THR A 38 -2.45 -2.78 0.81
N MET A 39 -3.26 -2.79 -0.26
CA MET A 39 -4.64 -3.25 -0.20
C MET A 39 -5.07 -3.95 -1.49
N LYS A 40 -6.11 -4.79 -1.40
CA LYS A 40 -6.66 -5.53 -2.54
C LYS A 40 -7.27 -4.64 -3.63
N SER A 41 -7.86 -3.52 -3.26
CA SER A 41 -8.51 -2.62 -4.23
C SER A 41 -7.47 -1.80 -4.95
N GLU A 42 -7.59 -1.61 -6.26
CA GLU A 42 -6.77 -0.63 -6.98
C GLU A 42 -7.22 0.78 -6.64
N ASN A 43 -8.54 0.94 -6.71
CA ASN A 43 -9.23 2.17 -6.42
C ASN A 43 -9.83 2.06 -5.02
N ALA A 44 -9.01 2.33 -4.01
CA ALA A 44 -9.53 2.52 -2.66
C ALA A 44 -10.40 3.78 -2.68
N ARG A 45 -11.71 3.65 -2.50
CA ARG A 45 -12.63 4.80 -2.44
C ARG A 45 -12.19 5.87 -1.43
N TYR A 46 -11.41 5.47 -0.42
CA TYR A 46 -10.81 6.36 0.57
C TYR A 46 -9.61 7.17 0.03
N PHE A 47 -8.71 6.57 -0.76
CA PHE A 47 -7.59 7.28 -1.38
C PHE A 47 -7.99 8.03 -2.65
N LEU A 48 -9.12 7.64 -3.27
CA LEU A 48 -9.65 8.28 -4.48
C LEU A 48 -10.09 9.75 -4.29
N LYS A 49 -10.48 10.13 -3.07
CA LYS A 49 -10.80 11.54 -2.76
C LYS A 49 -9.54 12.41 -2.60
N SER A 50 -8.39 11.75 -2.49
CA SER A 50 -7.05 12.33 -2.36
C SER A 50 -6.17 11.95 -3.55
N GLN A 51 -6.78 11.71 -4.72
CA GLN A 51 -6.01 11.48 -5.95
C GLN A 51 -5.16 12.70 -6.21
N ASN A 52 -3.86 12.45 -6.11
CA ASN A 52 -2.75 13.30 -6.48
C ASN A 52 -2.20 14.21 -5.37
N THR A 53 -0.93 13.88 -5.09
CA THR A 53 0.20 14.68 -4.60
C THR A 53 0.55 14.77 -3.11
N ASP A 54 -0.38 14.67 -2.15
CA ASP A 54 -0.06 15.00 -0.73
C ASP A 54 -0.25 13.88 0.30
N LEU A 55 -0.42 12.63 -0.13
CA LEU A 55 -0.51 11.54 0.84
C LEU A 55 0.89 11.27 1.44
N PRO A 56 1.05 11.28 2.77
CA PRO A 56 2.32 10.97 3.43
C PRO A 56 2.70 9.48 3.33
N VAL A 57 2.01 8.72 2.48
CA VAL A 57 2.02 7.25 2.42
C VAL A 57 2.21 6.80 0.98
N THR A 58 3.02 5.76 0.77
CA THR A 58 3.15 5.10 -0.53
C THR A 58 2.08 4.01 -0.64
N TYR A 59 1.20 4.11 -1.63
CA TYR A 59 0.11 3.15 -1.83
C TYR A 59 0.43 2.11 -2.89
N PHE A 60 0.19 0.83 -2.59
CA PHE A 60 0.22 -0.26 -3.56
C PHE A 60 -1.11 -1.01 -3.57
N SER A 61 -1.57 -1.35 -4.77
CA SER A 61 -2.68 -2.26 -4.94
C SER A 61 -2.19 -3.64 -5.33
N GLN A 62 -2.60 -4.67 -4.60
CA GLN A 62 -2.28 -6.06 -4.92
C GLN A 62 -3.48 -6.97 -4.68
N GLN A 63 -4.00 -7.57 -5.75
CA GLN A 63 -5.20 -8.39 -5.68
C GLN A 63 -4.96 -9.78 -5.08
N LYS A 64 -3.72 -10.29 -5.22
CA LYS A 64 -3.35 -11.68 -4.95
C LYS A 64 -2.67 -11.88 -3.59
N ALA A 65 -1.92 -10.90 -3.12
CA ALA A 65 -1.10 -11.02 -1.91
C ALA A 65 -1.03 -9.69 -1.14
N TRP A 66 -0.56 -9.78 0.11
CA TRP A 66 -0.30 -8.62 0.97
C TRP A 66 0.94 -7.83 0.52
N MET A 67 1.90 -8.49 -0.11
CA MET A 67 3.14 -7.94 -0.66
C MET A 67 3.68 -8.90 -1.72
N THR A 68 4.26 -8.39 -2.80
CA THR A 68 4.96 -9.18 -3.82
C THR A 68 6.47 -8.92 -3.71
N ALA A 69 7.27 -9.88 -4.20
CA ALA A 69 8.73 -9.73 -4.25
C ALA A 69 9.12 -8.46 -5.01
N ASP A 70 8.49 -8.19 -6.16
CA ASP A 70 8.78 -7.00 -6.98
C ASP A 70 8.57 -5.68 -6.22
N ILE A 71 7.52 -5.60 -5.40
CA ILE A 71 7.26 -4.41 -4.56
C ILE A 71 8.35 -4.28 -3.51
N MET A 72 8.72 -5.37 -2.85
CA MET A 72 9.81 -5.39 -1.87
C MET A 72 11.13 -4.95 -2.49
N ASP A 73 11.49 -5.50 -3.65
CA ASP A 73 12.72 -5.16 -4.36
C ASP A 73 12.76 -3.69 -4.78
N ALA A 74 11.63 -3.15 -5.26
CA ALA A 74 11.52 -1.73 -5.60
C ALA A 74 11.71 -0.84 -4.36
N ILE A 75 11.13 -1.22 -3.22
CA ILE A 75 11.28 -0.50 -1.94
C ILE A 75 12.74 -0.57 -1.49
N LEU A 76 13.32 -1.76 -1.39
CA LEU A 76 14.69 -1.97 -0.94
C LEU A 76 15.70 -1.25 -1.84
N SER A 77 15.50 -1.29 -3.15
CA SER A 77 16.35 -0.57 -4.11
C SER A 77 16.31 0.94 -3.89
N LYS A 78 15.11 1.50 -3.62
CA LYS A 78 14.95 2.93 -3.31
C LYS A 78 15.63 3.30 -1.99
N LEU A 79 15.48 2.46 -0.97
CA LEU A 79 16.13 2.65 0.32
C LEU A 79 17.65 2.59 0.19
N ASN A 80 18.16 1.59 -0.53
CA ASN A 80 19.60 1.43 -0.76
C ASN A 80 20.19 2.67 -1.45
N ARG A 81 19.51 3.23 -2.46
CA ARG A 81 19.92 4.48 -3.10
C ARG A 81 19.90 5.67 -2.13
N GLN A 82 18.88 5.79 -1.28
CA GLN A 82 18.81 6.86 -0.30
C GLN A 82 19.96 6.77 0.72
N PHE A 83 20.20 5.59 1.28
CA PHE A 83 21.28 5.43 2.26
C PHE A 83 22.66 5.57 1.62
N SER A 84 22.85 5.10 0.38
CA SER A 84 24.11 5.28 -0.36
C SER A 84 24.39 6.75 -0.70
N CYS A 85 23.37 7.55 -1.01
CA CYS A 85 23.54 8.97 -1.34
C CYS A 85 23.62 9.88 -0.10
N ASN A 86 23.26 9.38 1.09
CA ASN A 86 23.38 10.10 2.36
C ASN A 86 24.69 9.81 3.11
N GLY A 87 25.53 8.90 2.60
CA GLY A 87 26.87 8.68 3.11
C GLY A 87 27.85 9.63 2.41
N PHE A 88 28.33 10.65 3.13
CA PHE A 88 29.68 11.22 3.20
C PHE A 88 30.73 10.98 2.08
N PHE A 89 30.31 10.78 0.82
CA PHE A 89 31.12 10.74 -0.39
C PHE A 89 30.24 11.20 -1.56
N CYS A 90 30.06 12.52 -1.61
CA CYS A 90 30.01 13.27 -2.86
C CYS A 90 31.00 14.42 -2.66
#